data_AF-A0A1F6FFC3-F1
#
_entry.id   AF-A0A1F6FFC3-F1
#
_cell.length_a   1.000
_cell.length_b   1.000
_cell.length_c   1.000
_cell.angle_alpha   90.00
_cell.angle_beta   90.00
_cell.angle_gamma   90.00
#
_symmetry.space_group_name_H-M   'P 1'
#
loop_
_entity.id
_entity.type
_entity.pdbx_description
1 polymer ?
#
loop_
_entity_poly.entity_id
_entity_poly.type
_entity_poly.pdbx_seq_one_letter_code
_entity_poly.pdbx_strand_id
1 'polypeptide(L)'
;MSEKVFHGSPKIFDAETANPRLNERINENGEVIFSEESFHATPHEWIALAYTYTPKPIEGLSGDNAFYNMGVNLYSDEKTVVIFGIGSLEESLVHLYGQGGYLYHFDNGDFVYKEGLGSQEVISTSPTTPLHMERIEDPVKRMTELGVTFDFVDVSK
;
A
#
# COMPACT_ATOMS: atom_id res chain seq x y z
N MET A 1 -4.41 21.36 -3.32
CA MET A 1 -3.88 19.99 -3.20
C MET A 1 -3.07 19.92 -1.92
N SER A 2 -3.04 18.77 -1.24
CA SER A 2 -2.15 18.56 -0.10
C SER A 2 -0.72 18.90 -0.51
N GLU A 3 0.01 19.66 0.31
CA GLU A 3 1.45 19.90 0.11
C GLU A 3 2.30 18.64 0.41
N LYS A 4 1.65 17.54 0.79
CA LYS A 4 2.30 16.29 1.19
C LYS A 4 1.75 15.09 0.43
N VAL A 5 2.64 14.12 0.22
CA VAL A 5 2.33 12.76 -0.21
C VAL A 5 2.82 11.77 0.82
N PHE A 6 2.27 10.57 0.79
CA PHE A 6 2.40 9.57 1.84
C PHE A 6 2.91 8.25 1.27
N HIS A 7 3.70 7.55 2.08
CA HIS A 7 4.08 6.16 1.82
C HIS A 7 3.87 5.35 3.09
N GLY A 8 3.20 4.21 2.97
CA GLY A 8 3.08 3.25 4.06
C GLY A 8 4.13 2.16 3.95
N SER A 9 4.70 1.76 5.07
CA SER A 9 5.58 0.61 5.13
C SER A 9 5.31 -0.22 6.38
N PRO A 10 5.35 -1.56 6.30
CA PRO A 10 5.27 -2.41 7.48
C PRO A 10 6.50 -2.26 8.40
N LYS A 11 7.62 -1.74 7.90
CA LYS A 11 8.89 -1.63 8.62
C LYS A 11 9.52 -0.25 8.43
N ILE A 12 10.50 0.07 9.26
CA ILE A 12 11.32 1.26 9.05
C ILE A 12 12.18 1.05 7.80
N PHE A 13 12.41 2.11 7.02
CA PHE A 13 13.40 2.07 5.95
C PHE A 13 14.80 1.85 6.52
N ASP A 14 15.60 1.01 5.87
CA ASP A 14 16.99 0.77 6.27
C ASP A 14 17.91 1.97 5.99
N ALA A 15 17.40 3.02 5.34
CA ALA A 15 18.13 4.24 4.98
C ALA A 15 17.32 5.49 5.34
N GLU A 16 18.03 6.60 5.56
CA GLU A 16 17.44 7.92 5.83
C GLU A 16 16.64 8.47 4.64
N THR A 17 16.96 8.02 3.42
CA THR A 17 16.27 8.39 2.19
C THR A 17 15.51 7.20 1.61
N ALA A 18 14.33 7.48 1.07
CA ALA A 18 13.63 6.57 0.18
C ALA A 18 14.35 6.58 -1.18
N ASN A 19 14.86 5.43 -1.60
CA ASN A 19 15.58 5.31 -2.88
C ASN A 19 14.66 4.67 -3.92
N PRO A 20 14.59 5.24 -5.14
CA PRO A 20 13.92 4.61 -6.27
C PRO A 20 14.41 3.19 -6.52
N ARG A 21 13.52 2.32 -6.98
CA ARG A 21 13.81 0.95 -7.40
C ARG A 21 13.09 0.68 -8.71
N LEU A 22 13.56 -0.30 -9.47
CA LEU A 22 12.85 -0.73 -10.67
C LEU A 22 11.44 -1.23 -10.27
N ASN A 23 10.41 -0.56 -10.77
CA ASN A 23 9.03 -0.98 -10.63
C ASN A 23 8.47 -1.25 -12.02
N GLU A 24 7.86 -2.42 -12.18
CA GLU A 24 7.22 -2.83 -13.43
C GLU A 24 5.75 -3.12 -13.18
N ARG A 25 4.88 -2.66 -14.09
CA ARG A 25 3.47 -3.04 -14.13
C ARG A 25 3.17 -3.72 -15.44
N ILE A 26 2.51 -4.86 -15.35
CA ILE A 26 2.09 -5.66 -16.49
C ILE A 26 0.57 -5.66 -16.52
N ASN A 27 -0.02 -5.40 -17.69
CA ASN A 27 -1.48 -5.43 -17.86
C ASN A 27 -2.02 -6.87 -17.99
N GLU A 28 -3.34 -7.02 -18.12
CA GLU A 28 -4.00 -8.32 -18.26
C GLU A 28 -3.58 -9.09 -19.52
N ASN A 29 -3.06 -8.42 -20.55
CA ASN A 29 -2.55 -9.03 -21.78
C ASN A 29 -1.08 -9.49 -21.66
N GLY A 30 -0.44 -9.27 -20.51
CA GLY A 30 0.98 -9.59 -20.32
C GLY A 30 1.94 -8.52 -20.86
N GLU A 31 1.44 -7.32 -21.20
CA GLU A 31 2.26 -6.23 -21.72
C GLU A 31 2.76 -5.34 -20.58
N VAL A 32 4.04 -4.97 -20.63
CA VAL A 32 4.63 -4.00 -19.69
C VAL A 32 4.08 -2.61 -20.02
N ILE A 33 3.27 -2.06 -19.12
CA ILE A 33 2.66 -0.73 -19.25
C ILE A 33 3.38 0.34 -18.42
N PHE A 34 4.30 -0.07 -17.55
CA PHE A 34 5.18 0.80 -16.78
C PHE A 34 6.45 0.03 -16.44
N SER A 35 7.62 0.64 -16.63
CA SER A 35 8.93 0.13 -16.20
C SER A 35 9.86 1.32 -16.01
N GLU A 36 10.08 1.72 -14.75
CA GLU A 36 10.90 2.87 -14.41
C GLU A 36 11.57 2.65 -13.03
N GLU A 37 12.76 3.21 -12.82
CA GLU A 37 13.34 3.32 -11.49
C GLU A 37 12.64 4.45 -10.73
N SER A 38 11.75 4.06 -9.82
CA SER A 38 10.83 4.98 -9.14
C SER A 38 10.64 4.62 -7.67
N PHE A 39 10.25 5.60 -6.87
CA PHE A 39 9.71 5.42 -5.53
C PHE A 39 8.26 5.90 -5.52
N HIS A 40 7.33 5.04 -5.10
CA HIS A 40 5.90 5.28 -5.20
C HIS A 40 5.34 5.85 -3.90
N ALA A 41 4.48 6.85 -4.02
CA ALA A 41 3.74 7.47 -2.93
C ALA A 41 2.32 7.81 -3.39
N THR A 42 1.50 8.31 -2.48
CA THR A 42 0.11 8.68 -2.75
C THR A 42 -0.27 9.98 -2.04
N PRO A 43 -1.08 10.86 -2.63
CA PRO A 43 -1.64 12.00 -1.90
C PRO A 43 -2.71 11.61 -0.87
N HIS A 44 -3.07 10.33 -0.76
CA HIS A 44 -4.15 9.85 0.10
C HIS A 44 -3.62 9.04 1.28
N GLU A 45 -3.72 9.61 2.48
CA GLU A 45 -3.26 8.97 3.72
C GLU A 45 -3.83 7.56 3.91
N TRP A 46 -5.12 7.35 3.61
CA TRP A 46 -5.76 6.05 3.76
C TRP A 46 -5.17 4.96 2.86
N ILE A 47 -4.74 5.31 1.64
CA ILE A 47 -4.08 4.38 0.72
C ILE A 47 -2.72 4.02 1.29
N ALA A 48 -1.95 5.01 1.74
CA ALA A 48 -0.66 4.75 2.38
C ALA A 48 -0.81 3.86 3.62
N LEU A 49 -1.80 4.10 4.49
CA LEU A 49 -2.10 3.23 5.63
C LEU A 49 -2.42 1.79 5.20
N ALA A 50 -3.15 1.61 4.10
CA ALA A 50 -3.45 0.28 3.58
C ALA A 50 -2.16 -0.46 3.15
N TYR A 51 -1.16 0.25 2.62
CA TYR A 51 0.15 -0.31 2.26
C TYR A 51 1.11 -0.53 3.43
N THR A 52 0.71 -0.29 4.69
CA THR A 52 1.53 -0.69 5.85
C THR A 52 1.43 -2.18 6.20
N TYR A 53 0.66 -2.95 5.45
CA TYR A 53 0.43 -4.36 5.71
C TYR A 53 1.67 -5.23 5.46
N THR A 54 1.69 -6.43 6.05
CA THR A 54 2.66 -7.47 5.73
C THR A 54 1.92 -8.67 5.14
N PRO A 55 2.15 -9.04 3.86
CA PRO A 55 1.65 -10.30 3.31
C PRO A 55 2.12 -11.47 4.17
N LYS A 56 1.22 -12.42 4.47
CA LYS A 56 1.56 -13.62 5.25
C LYS A 56 1.03 -14.88 4.57
N PRO A 57 1.81 -15.96 4.53
CA PRO A 57 1.31 -17.23 3.98
C PRO A 57 0.14 -17.73 4.82
N ILE A 58 -0.83 -18.38 4.16
CA ILE A 58 -1.95 -19.05 4.83
C ILE A 58 -1.55 -20.50 5.08
N GLU A 59 -1.38 -20.86 6.34
CA GLU A 59 -1.04 -22.23 6.72
C GLU A 59 -2.16 -23.21 6.34
N GLY A 60 -1.80 -24.36 5.76
CA GLY A 60 -2.74 -25.45 5.47
C GLY A 60 -3.48 -25.36 4.14
N LEU A 61 -3.37 -24.27 3.37
CA LEU A 61 -3.84 -24.23 1.98
C LEU A 61 -2.72 -24.74 1.05
N SER A 62 -2.98 -25.83 0.33
CA SER A 62 -2.04 -26.41 -0.63
C SER A 62 -1.99 -25.58 -1.92
N GLY A 63 -0.90 -24.86 -2.11
CA GLY A 63 -0.56 -24.09 -3.30
C GLY A 63 0.52 -23.09 -2.93
N ASP A 64 1.60 -23.01 -3.70
CA ASP A 64 2.82 -22.26 -3.36
C ASP A 64 2.63 -20.73 -3.20
N ASN A 65 1.39 -20.22 -3.28
CA ASN A 65 1.06 -18.80 -3.37
C ASN A 65 -0.21 -18.37 -2.60
N ALA A 66 -0.70 -19.13 -1.60
CA ALA A 66 -1.83 -18.68 -0.78
C ALA A 66 -1.35 -17.72 0.33
N PHE A 67 -1.68 -16.43 0.21
CA PHE A 67 -1.30 -15.40 1.16
C PHE A 67 -2.52 -14.59 1.62
N TYR A 68 -2.53 -14.20 2.90
CA TYR A 68 -3.28 -13.03 3.34
C TYR A 68 -2.74 -11.82 2.58
N ASN A 69 -3.61 -11.11 1.90
CA ASN A 69 -3.23 -9.96 1.07
C ASN A 69 -4.32 -8.90 1.06
N MET A 70 -4.02 -7.75 0.48
CA MET A 70 -4.95 -6.64 0.34
C MET A 70 -4.94 -6.09 -1.09
N GLY A 71 -6.01 -5.40 -1.45
CA GLY A 71 -6.15 -4.70 -2.72
C GLY A 71 -6.76 -3.31 -2.51
N VAL A 72 -6.26 -2.35 -3.26
CA VAL A 72 -6.82 -0.99 -3.35
C VAL A 72 -7.02 -0.67 -4.82
N ASN A 73 -8.17 -0.08 -5.15
CA ASN A 73 -8.41 0.43 -6.50
C ASN A 73 -7.81 1.83 -6.65
N LEU A 74 -6.64 1.92 -7.29
CA LEU A 74 -5.93 3.19 -7.52
C LEU A 74 -6.55 4.06 -8.64
N TYR A 75 -7.66 3.64 -9.23
CA TYR A 75 -8.39 4.38 -10.28
C TYR A 75 -9.77 4.87 -9.82
N SER A 76 -10.16 4.55 -8.59
CA SER A 76 -11.43 4.97 -7.98
C SER A 76 -11.17 5.86 -6.77
N ASP A 77 -12.12 6.73 -6.46
CA ASP A 77 -12.13 7.52 -5.22
C ASP A 77 -12.81 6.76 -4.05
N GLU A 78 -13.28 5.53 -4.30
CA GLU A 78 -13.87 4.68 -3.27
C GLU A 78 -12.83 4.31 -2.22
N LYS A 79 -13.13 4.67 -0.96
CA LYS A 79 -12.31 4.32 0.20
C LYS A 79 -12.57 2.89 0.64
N THR A 80 -12.30 1.94 -0.24
CA THR A 80 -12.47 0.51 0.03
C THR A 80 -11.15 -0.21 -0.04
N VAL A 81 -10.87 -1.02 0.97
CA VAL A 81 -9.76 -1.97 0.97
C VAL A 81 -10.32 -3.38 0.88
N VAL A 82 -9.95 -4.10 -0.17
CA VAL A 82 -10.31 -5.52 -0.30
C VAL A 82 -9.30 -6.34 0.49
N ILE A 83 -9.78 -7.23 1.35
CA ILE A 83 -8.97 -8.13 2.17
C ILE A 83 -9.18 -9.55 1.67
N PHE A 84 -8.09 -10.16 1.21
CA PHE A 84 -8.04 -11.56 0.80
C PHE A 84 -7.51 -12.39 1.97
N GLY A 85 -8.31 -13.34 2.46
CA GLY A 85 -7.94 -14.14 3.62
C GLY A 85 -8.86 -15.35 3.80
N ILE A 86 -8.79 -15.98 4.97
CA ILE A 86 -9.60 -17.15 5.35
C ILE A 86 -10.22 -16.92 6.73
N GLY A 87 -11.34 -17.58 7.01
CA GLY A 87 -12.02 -17.48 8.30
C GLY A 87 -12.91 -16.25 8.35
N SER A 88 -12.41 -15.19 9.00
CA SER A 88 -13.13 -13.92 9.17
C SER A 88 -12.31 -12.72 8.68
N LEU A 89 -13.01 -11.60 8.45
CA LEU A 89 -12.38 -10.33 8.13
C LEU A 89 -11.48 -9.87 9.29
N GLU A 90 -11.97 -9.98 10.53
CA GLU A 90 -11.27 -9.56 11.73
C GLU A 90 -9.94 -10.31 11.91
N GLU A 91 -9.96 -11.64 11.77
CA GLU A 91 -8.73 -12.45 11.83
C GLU A 91 -7.76 -12.08 10.71
N SER A 92 -8.25 -11.91 9.48
CA SER A 92 -7.42 -11.54 8.33
C SER A 92 -6.76 -10.17 8.51
N LEU A 93 -7.49 -9.19 9.06
CA LEU A 93 -6.97 -7.88 9.39
C LEU A 93 -5.88 -7.95 10.48
N VAL A 94 -6.05 -8.78 11.50
CA VAL A 94 -5.01 -9.01 12.53
C VAL A 94 -3.76 -9.65 11.90
N HIS A 95 -3.92 -10.61 10.99
CA HIS A 95 -2.78 -11.20 10.29
C HIS A 95 -1.99 -10.15 9.50
N LEU A 96 -2.69 -9.27 8.77
CA LEU A 96 -2.09 -8.29 7.88
C LEU A 96 -1.51 -7.06 8.59
N TYR A 97 -2.21 -6.54 9.60
CA TYR A 97 -1.94 -5.24 10.22
C TYR A 97 -1.64 -5.31 11.71
N GLY A 98 -1.72 -6.48 12.35
CA GLY A 98 -1.57 -6.62 13.81
C GLY A 98 -0.20 -6.25 14.37
N GLN A 99 0.79 -6.01 13.51
CA GLN A 99 2.11 -5.49 13.89
C GLN A 99 2.23 -3.98 13.68
N GLY A 100 1.15 -3.27 13.34
CA GLY A 100 1.18 -1.86 12.99
C GLY A 100 1.99 -1.59 11.72
N GLY A 101 2.46 -0.36 11.59
CA GLY A 101 3.21 0.11 10.44
C GLY A 101 3.87 1.45 10.64
N TYR A 102 4.43 2.00 9.58
CA TYR A 102 5.03 3.33 9.54
C TYR A 102 4.44 4.11 8.39
N LEU A 103 4.04 5.34 8.67
CA LEU A 103 3.55 6.29 7.69
C LEU A 103 4.61 7.37 7.50
N TYR A 104 5.08 7.52 6.28
CA TYR A 104 6.06 8.52 5.89
C TYR A 104 5.36 9.65 5.16
N HIS A 105 5.75 10.87 5.48
CA HIS A 105 5.24 12.08 4.86
C HIS A 105 6.37 12.71 4.06
N PHE A 106 6.14 12.96 2.78
CA PHE A 106 7.08 13.63 1.89
C PHE A 106 6.50 14.93 1.37
N ASP A 107 7.38 15.82 0.93
CA ASP A 107 6.98 16.99 0.15
C ASP A 107 6.44 16.52 -1.20
N ASN A 108 5.29 17.04 -1.64
CA ASN A 108 4.74 16.70 -2.95
C ASN A 108 5.58 17.26 -4.12
N GLY A 109 6.42 18.28 -3.90
CA GLY A 109 7.25 18.91 -4.92
C GLY A 109 8.29 17.97 -5.56
N ASP A 110 8.66 16.91 -4.86
CA ASP A 110 9.59 15.87 -5.34
C ASP A 110 8.87 14.76 -6.14
N PHE A 111 7.54 14.82 -6.25
CA PHE A 111 6.72 13.77 -6.83
C PHE A 111 5.93 14.26 -8.05
N VAL A 112 5.79 13.38 -9.04
CA VAL A 112 5.06 13.64 -10.27
C VAL A 112 4.15 12.47 -10.62
N TYR A 113 3.05 12.77 -11.30
CA TYR A 113 2.22 11.75 -11.94
C TYR A 113 2.92 11.21 -13.20
N LYS A 114 2.70 9.93 -13.51
CA LYS A 114 3.12 9.29 -14.76
C LYS A 114 1.97 8.48 -15.36
N GLU A 115 1.94 8.42 -16.68
CA GLU A 115 1.03 7.54 -17.41
C GLU A 115 1.33 6.06 -17.09
N GLY A 116 0.29 5.22 -17.04
CA GLY A 116 0.41 3.81 -16.64
C GLY A 116 0.31 3.56 -15.12
N LEU A 117 0.29 4.63 -14.31
CA LEU A 117 -0.01 4.56 -12.87
C LEU A 117 -1.50 4.82 -12.60
N GLY A 118 -1.96 4.40 -11.42
CA GLY A 118 -3.29 4.78 -10.95
C GLY A 118 -3.38 6.28 -10.67
N SER A 119 -4.55 6.89 -10.84
CA SER A 119 -4.76 8.33 -10.57
C SER A 119 -4.51 8.74 -9.13
N GLN A 120 -4.45 7.76 -8.22
CA GLN A 120 -4.20 7.94 -6.80
C GLN A 120 -2.71 7.77 -6.43
N GLU A 121 -1.81 7.65 -7.40
CA GLU A 121 -0.38 7.38 -7.19
C GLU A 121 0.52 8.41 -7.88
N VAL A 122 1.63 8.73 -7.22
CA VAL A 122 2.70 9.58 -7.74
C VAL A 122 4.05 8.91 -7.52
N ILE A 123 5.06 9.35 -8.26
CA ILE A 123 6.41 8.82 -8.14
C ILE A 123 7.47 9.89 -7.99
N SER A 124 8.59 9.51 -7.38
CA SER A 124 9.87 10.22 -7.48
C SER A 124 10.89 9.32 -8.16
N THR A 125 11.68 9.87 -9.08
CA THR A 125 12.79 9.18 -9.75
C THR A 125 14.15 9.54 -9.13
N SER A 126 14.14 10.24 -7.98
CA SER A 126 15.34 10.64 -7.24
C SER A 126 15.24 10.23 -5.77
N PRO A 127 16.35 9.95 -5.08
CA PRO A 127 16.32 9.73 -3.63
C PRO A 127 15.60 10.85 -2.89
N THR A 128 14.64 10.51 -2.05
CA THR A 128 13.77 11.49 -1.39
C THR A 128 13.77 11.30 0.13
N THR A 129 13.90 12.38 0.89
CA THR A 129 13.94 12.34 2.37
C THR A 129 12.53 12.59 2.92
N PRO A 130 12.01 11.75 3.84
CA PRO A 130 10.74 12.03 4.48
C PRO A 130 10.84 13.28 5.37
N LEU A 131 9.84 14.14 5.31
CA LEU A 131 9.69 15.29 6.21
C LEU A 131 9.33 14.84 7.63
N HIS A 132 8.55 13.77 7.72
CA HIS A 132 8.09 13.19 8.98
C HIS A 132 7.85 11.69 8.82
N MET A 133 8.09 10.96 9.90
CA MET A 133 7.76 9.55 10.03
C MET A 133 6.92 9.36 11.29
N GLU A 134 5.79 8.69 11.12
CA GLU A 134 4.87 8.34 12.19
C GLU A 134 4.79 6.82 12.33
N ARG A 135 4.88 6.34 13.58
CA ARG A 135 4.57 4.95 13.90
C ARG A 135 3.05 4.80 14.07
N ILE A 136 2.45 3.89 13.33
CA ILE A 136 1.01 3.60 13.39
C ILE A 136 0.81 2.26 14.08
N GLU A 137 0.31 2.27 15.31
CA GLU A 137 0.08 1.04 16.07
C GLU A 137 -1.12 0.24 15.55
N ASP A 138 -2.19 0.93 15.14
CA ASP A 138 -3.41 0.31 14.63
C ASP A 138 -3.85 0.97 13.29
N PRO A 139 -3.29 0.50 12.15
CA PRO A 139 -3.63 1.02 10.83
C PRO A 139 -5.11 0.84 10.49
N VAL A 140 -5.73 -0.27 10.93
CA VAL A 140 -7.13 -0.60 10.65
C VAL A 140 -8.06 0.40 11.31
N LYS A 141 -7.83 0.71 12.59
CA LYS A 141 -8.59 1.74 13.30
C LYS A 141 -8.46 3.10 12.62
N ARG A 142 -7.24 3.53 12.27
CA ARG A 142 -7.03 4.83 11.63
C ARG A 142 -7.69 4.93 10.25
N MET A 143 -7.62 3.85 9.46
CA MET A 143 -8.35 3.77 8.19
C MET A 143 -9.87 3.88 8.41
N THR A 144 -10.42 3.19 9.42
CA THR A 144 -11.84 3.27 9.78
C THR A 144 -12.25 4.69 10.16
N GLU A 145 -11.43 5.40 10.96
CA GLU A 145 -11.65 6.81 11.33
C GLU A 145 -11.62 7.76 10.12
N LEU A 146 -10.87 7.41 9.07
CA LEU A 146 -10.84 8.12 7.78
C LEU A 146 -12.00 7.74 6.85
N GLY A 147 -12.91 6.87 7.29
CA GLY A 147 -14.09 6.43 6.55
C GLY A 147 -13.81 5.32 5.53
N VAL A 148 -12.74 4.53 5.72
CA VAL A 148 -12.48 3.36 4.89
C VAL A 148 -13.42 2.21 5.27
N THR A 149 -13.93 1.53 4.25
CA THR A 149 -14.65 0.26 4.39
C THR A 149 -13.77 -0.92 3.96
N PHE A 150 -14.01 -2.08 4.54
CA PHE A 150 -13.25 -3.30 4.25
C PHE A 150 -14.15 -4.37 3.65
N ASP A 151 -13.81 -4.80 2.45
CA ASP A 151 -14.50 -5.91 1.78
C ASP A 151 -13.71 -7.19 1.98
N PHE A 152 -14.39 -8.28 2.35
CA PHE A 152 -13.73 -9.56 2.62
C PHE A 152 -13.96 -10.57 1.51
N VAL A 153 -12.86 -11.15 1.01
CA VAL A 153 -12.86 -12.24 0.03
C VAL A 153 -12.21 -13.46 0.68
N ASP A 154 -13.03 -14.49 0.91
CA ASP A 154 -12.58 -15.77 1.45
C ASP A 154 -11.92 -16.60 0.35
N VAL A 155 -10.61 -16.78 0.43
CA VAL A 155 -9.80 -17.48 -0.58
C VAL A 155 -9.80 -19.01 -0.43
N SER A 156 -10.52 -19.54 0.57
CA SER A 156 -10.69 -21.00 0.73
C SER A 156 -11.84 -21.59 -0.09
N LYS A 157 -12.62 -20.74 -0.76
CA LYS A 157 -13.84 -21.09 -1.47
C LYS A 157 -13.66 -21.14 -2.98
#